data_AF-A0A8S1BL47-F1
#
_entry.id   AF-A0A8S1BL47-F1
#
_cell.length_a   1.000
_cell.length_b   1.000
_cell.length_c   1.000
_cell.angle_alpha   90.00
_cell.angle_beta   90.00
_cell.angle_gamma   90.00
#
_symmetry.space_group_name_H-M   'P 1'
#
loop_
_entity.id
_entity.type
_entity.pdbx_description
1 polymer ?
#
loop_
_entity_poly.entity_id
_entity_poly.type
_entity_poly.pdbx_seq_one_letter_code
_entity_poly.pdbx_strand_id
1 'polypeptide(L)'
;MSRIRGIEVKVQKDVLQTRKYGLNEILRKKNDDHSANSKDDAEKRQIKELLHKLPGLNKIFEVHRKIGEGTFSSVYLGSLRQHATLSDSEKRWFAIKHLVPTAHPARIEHELRCLRDIGGKENVIGVELCLRNLDTIVFIMPYIPHKKFS
;
A
#
# COMPACT_ATOMS: atom_id res chain seq x y z
N MET A 1 83.65 9.23 0.83
CA MET A 1 82.89 9.63 2.03
C MET A 1 81.49 10.06 1.61
N SER A 2 80.48 9.62 2.39
CA SER A 2 79.10 10.17 2.49
C SER A 2 78.08 9.86 1.38
N ARG A 3 77.04 9.04 1.69
CA ARG A 3 75.74 9.50 2.21
C ARG A 3 74.75 8.31 2.33
N ILE A 4 74.27 8.06 3.55
CA ILE A 4 73.17 7.14 3.88
C ILE A 4 71.84 7.89 3.65
N ARG A 5 70.84 7.24 3.05
CA ARG A 5 69.43 7.69 3.07
C ARG A 5 68.54 6.54 3.51
N GLY A 6 67.69 6.84 4.50
CA GLY A 6 66.85 5.90 5.25
C GLY A 6 65.64 5.38 4.48
N ILE A 7 65.10 4.28 5.01
CA ILE A 7 63.88 3.61 4.57
C ILE A 7 62.77 4.02 5.55
N GLU A 8 61.79 4.77 5.07
CA GLU A 8 60.52 5.02 5.79
C GLU A 8 59.46 4.00 5.34
N VAL A 9 58.87 3.31 6.32
CA VAL A 9 57.78 2.36 6.15
C VAL A 9 56.46 3.13 5.98
N LYS A 10 55.83 3.01 4.81
CA LYS A 10 54.47 3.53 4.56
C LYS A 10 53.42 2.53 5.06
N VAL A 11 52.74 2.88 6.14
CA VAL A 11 51.51 2.21 6.61
C VAL A 11 50.32 2.60 5.71
N GLN A 12 49.53 1.58 5.33
CA GLN A 12 48.41 1.61 4.40
C GLN A 12 47.28 2.59 4.78
N LYS A 13 46.96 3.52 3.86
CA LYS A 13 45.79 4.41 3.94
C LYS A 13 44.50 3.80 3.36
N ASP A 14 44.58 2.66 2.69
CA ASP A 14 43.47 2.10 1.91
C ASP A 14 42.41 1.37 2.76
N VAL A 15 42.75 0.94 3.98
CA VAL A 15 41.82 0.20 4.86
C VAL A 15 40.79 1.12 5.54
N LEU A 16 41.10 2.43 5.67
CA LEU A 16 40.23 3.38 6.35
C LEU A 16 39.10 3.94 5.45
N GLN A 17 39.31 3.96 4.14
CA GLN A 17 38.35 4.50 3.17
C GLN A 17 37.20 3.51 2.89
N THR A 18 37.50 2.22 2.72
CA THR A 18 36.49 1.18 2.48
C THR A 18 35.53 0.99 3.66
N ARG A 19 36.03 1.14 4.90
CA ARG A 19 35.18 1.09 6.11
C ARG A 19 34.18 2.25 6.19
N LYS A 20 34.53 3.45 5.71
CA LYS A 20 33.63 4.62 5.73
C LYS A 20 32.48 4.50 4.73
N TYR A 21 32.71 3.94 3.53
CA TYR A 21 31.64 3.73 2.55
C TYR A 21 30.67 2.63 3.00
N GLY A 22 31.18 1.52 3.56
CA GLY A 22 30.35 0.42 4.08
C GLY A 22 29.50 0.82 5.30
N LEU A 23 30.03 1.65 6.22
CA LEU A 23 29.25 2.10 7.39
C LEU A 23 28.10 3.04 6.98
N ASN A 24 28.33 3.91 5.99
CA ASN A 24 27.31 4.84 5.49
C ASN A 24 26.20 4.12 4.70
N GLU A 25 26.51 3.04 3.97
CA GLU A 25 25.48 2.18 3.36
C GLU A 25 24.67 1.41 4.41
N ILE A 26 25.32 0.90 5.46
CA ILE A 26 24.63 0.22 6.57
C ILE A 26 23.76 1.21 7.35
N LEU A 27 24.24 2.43 7.62
CA LEU A 27 23.47 3.51 8.25
C LEU A 27 22.31 4.00 7.37
N ARG A 28 22.47 4.07 6.04
CA ARG A 28 21.36 4.37 5.10
C ARG A 28 20.34 3.25 5.07
N LYS A 29 20.76 1.98 4.96
CA LYS A 29 19.85 0.82 5.06
C LYS A 29 19.10 0.76 6.40
N LYS A 30 19.76 1.08 7.52
CA LYS A 30 19.16 1.03 8.86
C LYS A 30 18.13 2.16 9.10
N ASN A 31 18.31 3.31 8.44
CA ASN A 31 17.34 4.41 8.49
C ASN A 31 16.15 4.19 7.53
N ASP A 32 16.38 3.57 6.37
CA ASP A 32 15.30 3.20 5.43
C ASP A 32 14.43 2.05 5.97
N ASP A 33 15.01 1.06 6.65
CA ASP A 33 14.26 -0.04 7.30
C ASP A 33 13.32 0.46 8.40
N HIS A 34 13.76 1.44 9.20
CA HIS A 34 12.95 1.96 10.31
C HIS A 34 11.78 2.83 9.83
N SER A 35 11.96 3.51 8.68
CA SER A 35 10.94 4.31 7.99
C SER A 35 9.88 3.44 7.31
N ALA A 36 10.30 2.40 6.58
CA ALA A 36 9.41 1.48 5.89
C ALA A 36 8.49 0.71 6.86
N ASN A 37 9.04 0.26 8.00
CA ASN A 37 8.27 -0.48 9.01
C ASN A 37 7.13 0.37 9.61
N SER A 38 7.37 1.68 9.79
CA SER A 38 6.37 2.60 10.37
C SER A 38 5.15 2.80 9.47
N LYS A 39 5.36 2.82 8.14
CA LYS A 39 4.31 3.05 7.15
C LYS A 39 3.44 1.82 6.97
N ASP A 40 4.05 0.65 6.89
CA ASP A 40 3.33 -0.63 6.85
C ASP A 40 2.49 -0.85 8.12
N ASP A 41 3.02 -0.47 9.28
CA ASP A 41 2.28 -0.54 10.54
C ASP A 41 1.09 0.42 10.59
N ALA A 42 1.22 1.60 9.99
CA ALA A 42 0.12 2.55 9.87
C ALA A 42 -0.99 2.01 8.94
N GLU A 43 -0.61 1.45 7.79
CA GLU A 43 -1.56 0.84 6.85
C GLU A 43 -2.31 -0.35 7.49
N LYS A 44 -1.58 -1.24 8.16
CA LYS A 44 -2.18 -2.37 8.88
C LYS A 44 -3.16 -1.91 9.96
N ARG A 45 -2.86 -0.81 10.66
CA ARG A 45 -3.78 -0.20 11.63
C ARG A 45 -5.05 0.33 10.95
N GLN A 46 -4.92 1.04 9.83
CA GLN A 46 -6.08 1.53 9.06
C GLN A 46 -6.97 0.39 8.57
N ILE A 47 -6.38 -0.70 8.05
CA ILE A 47 -7.13 -1.89 7.63
C ILE A 47 -7.86 -2.51 8.82
N LYS A 48 -7.18 -2.70 9.96
CA LYS A 48 -7.81 -3.24 11.17
C LYS A 48 -8.97 -2.38 11.66
N GLU A 49 -8.81 -1.06 11.66
CA GLU A 49 -9.86 -0.11 12.04
C GLU A 49 -11.06 -0.20 11.10
N LEU A 50 -10.83 -0.25 9.79
CA LEU A 50 -11.89 -0.43 8.80
C LEU A 50 -12.66 -1.75 9.03
N LEU A 51 -11.95 -2.86 9.24
CA LEU A 51 -12.58 -4.17 9.48
C LEU A 51 -13.35 -4.22 10.81
N HIS A 52 -12.91 -3.47 11.81
CA HIS A 52 -13.61 -3.32 13.08
C HIS A 52 -14.91 -2.51 12.90
N LYS A 53 -14.84 -1.37 12.20
CA LYS A 53 -15.99 -0.50 11.92
C LYS A 53 -16.99 -1.13 10.94
N LEU A 54 -16.54 -2.01 10.05
CA LEU A 54 -17.37 -2.66 9.04
C LEU A 54 -17.21 -4.19 9.08
N PRO A 55 -17.76 -4.87 10.10
CA PRO A 55 -17.53 -6.30 10.31
C PRO A 55 -18.06 -7.17 9.16
N GLY A 56 -19.06 -6.69 8.41
CA GLY A 56 -19.54 -7.36 7.19
C GLY A 56 -18.46 -7.51 6.12
N LEU A 57 -17.54 -6.54 6.01
CA LEU A 57 -16.41 -6.61 5.09
C LEU A 57 -15.46 -7.75 5.47
N ASN A 58 -15.10 -7.86 6.75
CA ASN A 58 -14.18 -8.90 7.25
C ASN A 58 -14.70 -10.33 7.08
N LYS A 59 -16.03 -10.51 7.07
CA LYS A 59 -16.66 -11.81 6.85
C LYS A 59 -16.49 -12.31 5.42
N ILE A 60 -16.47 -11.40 4.44
CA ILE A 60 -16.55 -11.73 3.02
C ILE A 60 -15.18 -11.60 2.34
N PHE A 61 -14.39 -10.59 2.72
CA PHE A 61 -13.15 -10.23 2.05
C PHE A 61 -11.94 -10.32 2.98
N GLU A 62 -10.83 -10.72 2.39
CA GLU A 62 -9.49 -10.50 2.92
C GLU A 62 -8.94 -9.20 2.30
N VAL A 63 -8.61 -8.22 3.13
CA VAL A 63 -8.08 -6.91 2.71
C VAL A 63 -6.57 -6.92 2.85
N HIS A 64 -5.87 -6.76 1.72
CA HIS A 64 -4.42 -7.03 1.62
C HIS A 64 -3.57 -5.79 1.90
N ARG A 65 -3.71 -4.76 1.06
CA ARG A 65 -2.90 -3.54 1.11
C ARG A 65 -3.62 -2.34 0.51
N LYS A 66 -3.17 -1.13 0.82
CA LYS A 66 -3.66 0.08 0.16
C LYS A 66 -3.08 0.17 -1.26
N ILE A 67 -3.92 0.48 -2.24
CA ILE A 67 -3.54 0.64 -3.65
C ILE A 67 -3.84 2.03 -4.20
N GLY A 68 -4.59 2.84 -3.47
CA GLY A 68 -4.90 4.21 -3.87
C GLY A 68 -5.34 5.06 -2.69
N GLU A 69 -5.07 6.36 -2.80
CA GLU A 69 -5.46 7.37 -1.82
C GLU A 69 -5.88 8.63 -2.55
N GLY A 70 -7.00 9.20 -2.13
CA GLY A 70 -7.48 10.49 -2.61
C GLY A 70 -8.24 11.21 -1.50
N THR A 71 -8.57 12.48 -1.73
CA THR A 71 -9.21 13.36 -0.74
C THR A 71 -10.49 12.76 -0.13
N PHE A 72 -11.26 12.02 -0.93
CA PHE A 72 -12.57 11.52 -0.53
C PHE A 72 -12.60 10.00 -0.29
N SER A 73 -11.50 9.29 -0.50
CA SER A 73 -11.48 7.84 -0.35
C SER A 73 -10.09 7.25 -0.25
N SER A 74 -10.00 6.12 0.45
CA SER A 74 -8.88 5.19 0.35
C SER A 74 -9.31 3.93 -0.40
N VAL A 75 -8.44 3.39 -1.25
CA VAL A 75 -8.71 2.17 -2.03
C VAL A 75 -7.75 1.08 -1.61
N TYR A 76 -8.27 -0.09 -1.29
CA TYR A 76 -7.52 -1.27 -0.89
C TYR A 76 -7.67 -2.40 -1.90
N LEU A 77 -6.65 -3.23 -2.05
CA LEU A 77 -6.77 -4.50 -2.76
C LEU A 77 -7.38 -5.55 -1.83
N GLY A 78 -8.40 -6.26 -2.30
CA GLY A 78 -9.05 -7.35 -1.59
C GLY A 78 -9.17 -8.61 -2.43
N SER A 79 -9.30 -9.75 -1.76
CA SER A 79 -9.77 -11.01 -2.36
C SER A 79 -10.93 -11.57 -1.55
N LEU A 80 -11.70 -12.49 -2.12
CA LEU A 80 -12.71 -13.20 -1.34
C LEU A 80 -12.03 -14.09 -0.30
N ARG A 81 -12.55 -14.06 0.94
CA ARG A 81 -11.98 -14.84 2.05
C ARG A 81 -12.11 -16.34 1.82
N GLN A 82 -13.18 -16.77 1.14
CA GLN A 82 -13.35 -18.17 0.71
C GLN A 82 -12.29 -18.64 -0.30
N HIS A 83 -11.54 -17.72 -0.92
CA HIS A 83 -10.43 -18.03 -1.83
C HIS A 83 -9.07 -18.06 -1.12
N ALA A 84 -9.02 -18.04 0.22
CA ALA A 84 -7.76 -18.01 0.97
C ALA A 84 -6.83 -19.19 0.66
N THR A 85 -7.39 -20.36 0.32
CA THR A 85 -6.64 -21.57 -0.04
C THR A 85 -6.26 -21.67 -1.52
N LEU A 86 -6.81 -20.79 -2.37
CA LEU A 86 -6.54 -20.79 -3.80
C LEU A 86 -5.19 -20.14 -4.11
N SER A 87 -4.62 -20.51 -5.27
CA SER A 87 -3.44 -19.80 -5.79
C SER A 87 -3.81 -18.36 -6.19
N ASP A 88 -2.84 -17.46 -6.22
CA ASP A 88 -3.08 -16.05 -6.57
C ASP A 88 -3.64 -15.85 -7.99
N SER A 89 -3.36 -16.79 -8.91
CA SER A 89 -3.92 -16.81 -10.26
C SER A 89 -5.41 -17.17 -10.31
N GLU A 90 -5.89 -17.91 -9.31
CA GLU A 90 -7.30 -18.33 -9.21
C GLU A 90 -8.12 -17.39 -8.32
N LYS A 91 -7.45 -16.58 -7.50
CA LYS A 91 -8.11 -15.54 -6.70
C LYS A 91 -8.71 -14.49 -7.60
N ARG A 92 -10.01 -14.25 -7.41
CA ARG A 92 -10.65 -13.02 -7.88
C ARG A 92 -10.24 -11.84 -6.98
N TRP A 93 -9.74 -10.78 -7.62
CA TRP A 93 -9.24 -9.58 -6.98
C TRP A 93 -10.24 -8.42 -7.09
N PHE A 94 -10.30 -7.60 -6.05
CA PHE A 94 -11.24 -6.49 -5.92
C PHE A 94 -10.54 -5.21 -5.47
N ALA A 95 -11.04 -4.09 -5.94
CA ALA A 95 -10.76 -2.77 -5.39
C ALA A 95 -11.84 -2.41 -4.38
N ILE A 96 -11.44 -2.25 -3.12
CA ILE A 96 -12.31 -1.87 -2.00
C ILE A 96 -12.13 -0.39 -1.74
N LYS A 97 -13.05 0.43 -2.21
CA LYS A 97 -13.03 1.88 -2.04
C LYS A 97 -13.76 2.26 -0.77
N HIS A 98 -13.01 2.58 0.28
CA HIS A 98 -13.50 3.13 1.53
C HIS A 98 -13.68 4.64 1.39
N LEU A 99 -14.92 5.11 1.53
CA LEU A 99 -15.24 6.52 1.46
C LEU A 99 -14.89 7.21 2.78
N VAL A 100 -14.26 8.37 2.69
CA VAL A 100 -14.11 9.24 3.85
C VAL A 100 -15.51 9.74 4.23
N PRO A 101 -15.91 9.72 5.51
CA PRO A 101 -17.19 10.28 5.94
C PRO A 101 -17.38 11.69 5.39
N THR A 102 -18.47 11.91 4.65
CA THR A 102 -18.78 13.21 4.04
C THR A 102 -19.91 13.89 4.81
N ALA A 103 -20.04 15.20 4.65
CA ALA A 103 -21.06 15.98 5.35
C ALA A 103 -22.50 15.58 4.98
N HIS A 104 -22.74 15.02 3.78
CA HIS A 104 -24.10 14.74 3.32
C HIS A 104 -24.22 13.38 2.58
N PRO A 105 -25.14 12.49 2.99
CA PRO A 105 -25.34 11.18 2.38
C PRO A 105 -25.65 11.21 0.88
N ALA A 106 -26.25 12.29 0.38
CA ALA A 106 -26.54 12.45 -1.06
C ALA A 106 -25.28 12.39 -1.94
N ARG A 107 -24.10 12.75 -1.42
CA ARG A 107 -22.86 12.63 -2.20
C ARG A 107 -22.50 11.17 -2.46
N ILE A 108 -22.65 10.31 -1.45
CA ILE A 108 -22.42 8.88 -1.55
C ILE A 108 -23.47 8.25 -2.48
N GLU A 109 -24.73 8.64 -2.32
CA GLU A 109 -25.85 8.18 -3.13
C GLU A 109 -25.64 8.50 -4.61
N HIS A 110 -25.23 9.73 -4.92
CA HIS A 110 -24.94 10.16 -6.28
C HIS A 110 -23.81 9.35 -6.91
N GLU A 111 -22.70 9.14 -6.18
CA GLU A 111 -21.58 8.32 -6.68
C GLU A 111 -22.02 6.88 -6.97
N LEU A 112 -22.79 6.28 -6.06
CA LEU A 112 -23.32 4.92 -6.25
C LEU A 112 -24.31 4.86 -7.42
N ARG A 113 -25.18 5.86 -7.57
CA ARG A 113 -26.11 5.99 -8.71
C ARG A 113 -25.34 6.04 -10.03
N CYS A 114 -24.29 6.84 -10.13
CA CYS A 114 -23.46 6.89 -11.34
C CYS A 114 -22.87 5.51 -11.68
N LEU A 115 -22.28 4.82 -10.71
CA LEU A 115 -21.71 3.48 -10.95
C LEU A 115 -22.78 2.45 -11.33
N ARG A 116 -24.00 2.56 -10.82
CA ARG A 116 -25.12 1.68 -11.17
C ARG A 116 -25.67 1.96 -12.58
N ASP A 117 -25.86 3.23 -12.91
CA ASP A 117 -26.59 3.62 -14.12
C ASP A 117 -25.71 3.53 -15.38
N ILE A 118 -24.40 3.82 -15.26
CA ILE A 118 -23.46 3.83 -16.39
C ILE A 118 -22.26 2.89 -16.25
N GLY A 119 -22.02 2.30 -15.07
CA GLY A 119 -20.87 1.42 -14.85
C GLY A 119 -21.01 0.04 -15.50
N GLY A 120 -19.87 -0.65 -15.66
CA GLY A 120 -19.80 -2.01 -16.18
C GLY A 120 -19.78 -2.12 -17.71
N LYS A 121 -19.81 -0.99 -18.43
CA LYS A 121 -19.80 -0.91 -19.91
C LYS A 121 -18.95 0.27 -20.37
N GLU A 122 -18.57 0.26 -21.66
CA GLU A 122 -17.93 1.40 -22.33
C GLU A 122 -16.68 1.93 -21.57
N ASN A 123 -15.89 1.02 -20.98
CA ASN A 123 -14.71 1.33 -20.16
C ASN A 123 -15.00 2.11 -18.86
N VAL A 124 -16.26 2.15 -18.43
CA VAL A 124 -16.66 2.68 -17.12
C VAL A 124 -16.67 1.55 -16.10
N ILE A 125 -15.92 1.71 -15.01
CA ILE A 125 -15.88 0.72 -13.93
C ILE A 125 -17.27 0.55 -13.30
N GLY A 126 -17.66 -0.69 -13.02
CA GLY A 126 -18.89 -1.02 -12.29
C GLY A 126 -18.68 -1.13 -10.78
N VAL A 127 -19.78 -1.28 -10.05
CA VAL A 127 -19.80 -1.64 -8.64
C VAL A 127 -20.51 -2.98 -8.47
N GLU A 128 -19.91 -3.90 -7.73
CA GLU A 128 -20.48 -5.23 -7.50
C GLU A 128 -21.26 -5.30 -6.19
N LEU A 129 -20.78 -4.59 -5.17
CA LEU A 129 -21.35 -4.60 -3.84
C LEU A 129 -21.08 -3.27 -3.14
N CYS A 130 -22.06 -2.79 -2.39
CA CYS A 130 -21.90 -1.68 -1.46
C CYS A 130 -22.17 -2.20 -0.05
N LEU A 131 -21.24 -1.97 0.87
CA LEU A 131 -21.42 -2.30 2.28
C LEU A 131 -21.40 -1.02 3.10
N ARG A 132 -22.31 -0.94 4.07
CA ARG A 132 -22.43 0.20 4.98
C ARG A 132 -22.64 -0.28 6.41
N ASN A 133 -21.93 0.33 7.33
CA ASN A 133 -22.22 0.30 8.76
C ASN A 133 -22.04 1.71 9.31
N LEU A 134 -23.14 2.32 9.78
CA LEU A 134 -23.18 3.72 10.22
C LEU A 134 -22.66 4.69 9.12
N ASP A 135 -21.56 5.37 9.40
CA ASP A 135 -20.82 6.31 8.55
C ASP A 135 -19.71 5.64 7.72
N THR A 136 -19.38 4.38 8.02
CA THR A 136 -18.35 3.61 7.30
C THR A 136 -18.97 2.92 6.10
N ILE A 137 -18.54 3.33 4.90
CA ILE A 137 -19.10 2.88 3.63
C ILE A 137 -17.97 2.45 2.70
N VAL A 138 -18.12 1.28 2.09
CA VAL A 138 -17.19 0.78 1.08
C VAL A 138 -17.93 0.36 -0.19
N PHE A 139 -17.34 0.67 -1.33
CA PHE A 139 -17.73 0.12 -2.63
C PHE A 139 -16.74 -0.98 -3.03
N ILE A 140 -17.27 -2.12 -3.45
CA ILE A 140 -16.51 -3.26 -3.96
C ILE A 140 -16.60 -3.22 -5.48
N MET A 141 -15.44 -3.10 -6.13
CA MET A 141 -15.31 -2.99 -7.57
C MET A 141 -14.34 -4.05 -8.10
N PRO A 142 -14.44 -4.48 -9.37
CA PRO A 142 -13.43 -5.33 -9.98
C PRO A 142 -12.05 -4.66 -9.92
N TYR A 143 -11.00 -5.40 -9.53
CA TYR A 143 -9.64 -4.87 -9.61
C TYR A 143 -9.11 -4.96 -11.03
N ILE A 144 -8.64 -3.84 -11.57
CA ILE A 144 -7.96 -3.76 -12.87
C ILE A 144 -6.47 -3.45 -12.63
N PRO A 145 -5.56 -4.39 -12.91
CA PRO A 145 -4.13 -4.13 -12.88
C PRO A 145 -3.78 -2.99 -13.84
N HIS A 146 -3.09 -1.97 -13.34
CA HIS A 146 -2.73 -0.81 -14.13
C HIS A 146 -1.28 -0.41 -13.88
N LYS A 147 -0.67 0.20 -14.89
CA LYS A 147 0.66 0.81 -14.77
C LYS A 147 0.51 2.20 -14.18
N LYS A 148 1.55 2.67 -13.48
CA LYS A 148 1.63 4.08 -13.10
C LYS A 148 1.68 4.93 -14.36
N PHE A 149 0.87 5.99 -14.40
CA PHE A 149 0.98 7.01 -15.42
C PHE A 149 2.29 7.80 -15.17
N SER A 150 3.08 8.01 -16.22
CA SER A 150 4.41 8.65 -16.18
C SER A 150 4.32 10.15 -16.35
#